data_AF-A0A4Q0AQU3-F1
#
_entry.id   AF-A0A4Q0AQU3-F1
#
_cell.length_a   1.000
_cell.length_b   1.000
_cell.length_c   1.000
_cell.angle_alpha   90.00
_cell.angle_beta   90.00
_cell.angle_gamma   90.00
#
_symmetry.space_group_name_H-M   'P 1'
#
loop_
_entity.id
_entity.type
_entity.pdbx_description
1 polymer ?
#
loop_
_entity_poly.entity_id
_entity_poly.type
_entity_poly.pdbx_seq_one_letter_code
_entity_poly.pdbx_strand_id
1 'polypeptide(L)'
;MNEQIKEIIQKLYEQLKNDSEFFELEKEELIKFHHTLGRHIRNEYDLWSIPWEPVIIDNCDYSPFHPDQVSMTIIEQVWELGQK
;
A
#
# COMPACT_ATOMS: atom_id res chain seq x y z
N MET A 1 6.07 3.56 12.17
CA MET A 1 4.87 3.26 11.38
C MET A 1 3.65 3.61 12.21
N ASN A 2 2.74 4.42 11.68
CA ASN A 2 1.51 4.85 12.36
C ASN A 2 0.66 3.61 12.72
N GLU A 3 0.05 3.57 13.90
CA GLU A 3 -0.79 2.44 14.35
C GLU A 3 -1.95 2.17 13.38
N GLN A 4 -2.52 3.23 12.78
CA GLN A 4 -3.54 3.10 11.74
C GLN A 4 -3.05 2.27 10.53
N ILE A 5 -1.80 2.45 10.11
CA ILE A 5 -1.24 1.72 8.96
C ILE A 5 -1.09 0.23 9.29
N LYS A 6 -0.66 -0.10 10.52
CA LYS A 6 -0.56 -1.50 10.98
C LYS A 6 -1.92 -2.20 10.96
N GLU A 7 -2.96 -1.51 11.42
CA GLU A 7 -4.33 -2.04 11.39
C GLU A 7 -4.82 -2.29 9.96
N ILE A 8 -4.53 -1.38 9.03
CA ILE A 8 -4.87 -1.54 7.61
C ILE A 8 -4.16 -2.77 7.03
N ILE A 9 -2.85 -2.91 7.28
CA ILE A 9 -2.06 -4.06 6.82
C ILE A 9 -2.68 -5.37 7.35
N GLN A 10 -2.97 -5.45 8.66
CA GLN A 10 -3.55 -6.68 9.22
C GLN A 10 -4.93 -6.98 8.62
N LYS A 11 -5.81 -5.99 8.47
CA LYS A 11 -7.14 -6.18 7.87
C LYS A 11 -7.05 -6.68 6.43
N LEU A 12 -6.19 -6.07 5.62
CA LEU A 12 -5.98 -6.49 4.23
C LEU A 12 -5.36 -7.88 4.15
N TYR A 13 -4.40 -8.20 5.02
CA TYR A 13 -3.83 -9.55 5.10
C TYR A 13 -4.92 -10.58 5.40
N GLU A 14 -5.80 -10.34 6.37
CA GLU A 14 -6.90 -11.27 6.67
C GLU A 14 -7.88 -11.45 5.50
N GLN A 15 -8.08 -10.42 4.68
CA GLN A 15 -8.90 -10.49 3.46
C GLN A 15 -8.21 -11.28 2.34
N LEU A 16 -6.90 -11.09 2.18
CA LEU A 16 -6.13 -11.64 1.07
C LEU A 16 -5.43 -12.96 1.39
N LYS A 17 -5.34 -13.42 2.65
CA LYS A 17 -4.53 -14.59 3.08
C LYS A 17 -4.77 -15.90 2.32
N ASN A 18 -5.88 -16.02 1.59
CA ASN A 18 -6.22 -17.20 0.77
C ASN A 18 -6.08 -16.94 -0.74
N ASP A 19 -5.65 -15.76 -1.15
CA ASP A 19 -5.39 -15.35 -2.54
C ASP A 19 -3.97 -15.79 -2.92
N SER A 20 -3.84 -17.02 -3.42
CA SER A 20 -2.54 -17.57 -3.84
C SER A 20 -1.94 -16.77 -4.99
N GLU A 21 -2.76 -16.26 -5.91
CA GLU A 21 -2.28 -15.46 -7.04
C GLU A 21 -1.61 -14.17 -6.60
N PHE A 22 -2.06 -13.57 -5.49
CA PHE A 22 -1.40 -12.39 -4.93
C PHE A 22 -0.02 -12.71 -4.33
N PHE A 23 0.10 -13.83 -3.62
CA PHE A 23 1.35 -14.18 -2.90
C PHE A 23 2.37 -14.93 -3.76
N GLU A 24 1.98 -15.53 -4.89
CA GLU A 24 2.90 -16.18 -5.84
C GLU A 24 3.70 -15.20 -6.70
N LEU A 25 3.38 -13.90 -6.63
CA LEU A 25 4.03 -12.87 -7.42
C LEU A 25 5.37 -12.46 -6.85
N GLU A 26 6.29 -12.09 -7.73
CA GLU A 26 7.51 -11.42 -7.33
C GLU A 26 7.20 -10.00 -6.83
N LYS A 27 8.04 -9.49 -5.92
CA LYS A 27 7.81 -8.18 -5.28
C LYS A 27 7.69 -7.05 -6.32
N GLU A 28 8.50 -7.10 -7.37
CA GLU A 28 8.51 -6.10 -8.46
C GLU A 28 7.18 -6.07 -9.24
N GLU A 29 6.44 -7.17 -9.24
CA GLU A 29 5.15 -7.25 -9.93
C GLU A 29 4.01 -6.60 -9.16
N LEU A 30 4.18 -6.34 -7.85
CA LEU A 30 3.13 -5.76 -7.00
C LEU A 30 2.66 -4.39 -7.48
N ILE A 31 3.48 -3.68 -8.26
CA ILE A 31 3.12 -2.41 -8.89
C ILE A 31 1.85 -2.51 -9.74
N LYS A 32 1.50 -3.68 -10.28
CA LYS A 32 0.25 -3.86 -11.05
C LYS A 32 -1.02 -3.64 -10.23
N PHE A 33 -0.92 -3.73 -8.90
CA PHE A 33 -2.03 -3.45 -7.99
C PHE A 33 -2.17 -1.97 -7.63
N HIS A 34 -1.23 -1.11 -8.04
CA HIS A 34 -1.21 0.31 -7.69
C HIS A 34 -2.51 1.06 -8.05
N HIS A 35 -3.07 0.78 -9.24
CA HIS A 35 -4.27 1.44 -9.73
C HIS A 35 -5.58 0.77 -9.30
N THR A 36 -5.54 -0.48 -8.83
CA THR A 36 -6.70 -1.23 -8.36
C THR A 36 -6.74 -1.24 -6.83
N LEU A 37 -6.04 -2.17 -6.19
CA LEU A 37 -5.97 -2.30 -4.74
C LEU A 37 -5.41 -1.03 -4.09
N GLY A 38 -4.37 -0.43 -4.67
CA GLY A 38 -3.79 0.81 -4.14
C GLY A 38 -4.83 1.94 -4.11
N ARG A 39 -5.61 2.10 -5.18
CA ARG A 39 -6.71 3.07 -5.23
C ARG A 39 -7.80 2.75 -4.22
N HIS A 40 -8.17 1.48 -4.08
CA HIS A 40 -9.13 1.04 -3.07
C HIS A 40 -8.66 1.43 -1.66
N ILE A 41 -7.41 1.14 -1.30
CA ILE A 41 -6.81 1.49 0.00
C ILE A 41 -6.87 3.00 0.24
N ARG A 42 -6.46 3.82 -0.75
CA ARG A 42 -6.47 5.28 -0.60
C ARG A 42 -7.86 5.84 -0.33
N ASN A 43 -8.88 5.28 -0.96
CA ASN A 43 -10.26 5.74 -0.84
C ASN A 43 -10.95 5.19 0.41
N GLU A 44 -10.80 3.90 0.70
CA GLU A 44 -11.45 3.22 1.84
C GLU A 44 -10.95 3.77 3.18
N TYR A 45 -9.65 4.08 3.25
CA TYR A 45 -9.01 4.57 4.48
C TYR A 45 -8.73 6.07 4.45
N ASP A 46 -9.29 6.79 3.47
CA ASP A 46 -9.20 8.24 3.31
C ASP A 46 -7.76 8.79 3.44
N LEU A 47 -6.79 8.12 2.79
CA LEU A 47 -5.37 8.47 2.94
C LEU A 47 -5.06 9.88 2.43
N TRP A 48 -5.89 10.43 1.54
CA TRP A 48 -5.76 11.79 1.03
C TRP A 48 -6.06 12.87 2.08
N SER A 49 -6.77 12.56 3.16
CA SER A 49 -7.05 13.52 4.23
C SER A 49 -5.95 13.59 5.28
N ILE A 50 -5.04 12.61 5.30
CA ILE A 50 -3.87 12.61 6.17
C ILE A 50 -2.88 13.65 5.63
N PRO A 51 -2.48 14.67 6.41
CA PRO A 51 -1.52 15.65 5.93
C PRO A 51 -0.14 15.01 5.67
N TRP A 52 0.48 15.35 4.54
CA TRP A 52 1.89 15.05 4.26
C TRP A 52 2.62 16.30 3.77
N GLU A 53 3.94 16.30 3.91
CA GLU A 53 4.80 17.31 3.30
C GLU A 53 5.29 16.78 1.94
N PRO A 54 4.97 17.45 0.81
CA PRO A 54 5.41 17.04 -0.51
C PRO A 54 6.93 17.18 -0.68
N VAL A 55 7.55 16.24 -1.37
CA VAL A 55 8.97 16.29 -1.76
C VAL A 55 9.05 16.34 -3.28
N ILE A 56 9.01 17.55 -3.85
CA ILE A 56 8.89 17.72 -5.30
C ILE A 56 10.26 17.64 -5.98
N ILE A 57 10.43 16.67 -6.88
CA ILE A 57 11.59 16.51 -7.77
C ILE A 57 11.04 16.35 -9.19
N ASP A 58 11.54 17.15 -10.14
CA ASP A 58 11.09 17.10 -11.55
C ASP A 58 9.56 17.11 -11.74
N ASN A 59 8.85 17.94 -10.96
CA ASN A 59 7.39 18.06 -10.92
C ASN A 59 6.62 16.82 -10.44
N CYS A 60 7.29 15.87 -9.80
CA CYS A 60 6.65 14.70 -9.17
C CYS A 60 6.88 14.73 -7.65
N ASP A 61 5.89 14.29 -6.87
CA ASP A 61 5.99 14.17 -5.42
C ASP A 61 6.61 12.82 -5.04
N TYR A 62 7.81 12.86 -4.48
CA TYR A 62 8.57 11.71 -3.99
C TYR A 62 8.43 11.52 -2.47
N SER A 63 7.48 12.19 -1.82
CA SER A 63 7.28 12.04 -0.38
C SER A 63 6.93 10.59 -0.03
N PRO A 64 7.62 9.97 0.95
CA PRO A 64 7.29 8.62 1.41
C PRO A 64 5.90 8.56 2.07
N PHE A 65 5.35 9.71 2.43
CA PHE A 65 4.04 9.85 3.04
C PHE A 65 2.94 10.25 2.04
N HIS A 66 3.29 10.43 0.75
CA HIS A 66 2.28 10.65 -0.28
C HIS A 66 1.33 9.44 -0.33
N PRO A 67 0.00 9.64 -0.46
CA PRO A 67 -0.99 8.57 -0.40
C PRO A 67 -0.74 7.41 -1.38
N ASP A 68 -0.23 7.70 -2.58
CA ASP A 68 0.17 6.65 -3.54
C ASP A 68 1.28 5.76 -2.97
N GLN A 69 2.34 6.38 -2.42
CA GLN A 69 3.47 5.66 -1.84
C GLN A 69 3.07 4.87 -0.59
N VAL A 70 2.25 5.47 0.28
CA VAL A 70 1.71 4.78 1.47
C VAL A 70 0.89 3.56 1.08
N SER A 71 0.01 3.68 0.07
CA SER A 71 -0.79 2.55 -0.39
C SER A 71 0.06 1.42 -0.99
N MET A 72 1.15 1.76 -1.70
CA MET A 72 2.11 0.76 -2.19
C MET A 72 2.87 0.07 -1.07
N THR A 73 3.36 0.83 -0.08
CA THR A 73 4.00 0.25 1.11
C THR A 73 3.07 -0.71 1.85
N ILE A 74 1.78 -0.39 1.97
CA ILE A 74 0.80 -1.30 2.56
C ILE A 74 0.69 -2.61 1.75
N ILE A 75 0.59 -2.52 0.41
CA ILE A 75 0.51 -3.70 -0.46
C ILE A 75 1.75 -4.59 -0.28
N GLU A 76 2.95 -4.00 -0.31
CA GLU A 76 4.21 -4.72 -0.12
C GLU A 76 4.27 -5.40 1.25
N GLN A 77 3.87 -4.71 2.32
CA GLN A 77 3.86 -5.27 3.67
C GLN A 77 2.85 -6.42 3.82
N VAL A 78 1.66 -6.31 3.21
CA VAL A 78 0.68 -7.41 3.19
C VAL A 78 1.25 -8.62 2.47
N TRP A 79 1.91 -8.41 1.32
CA TRP A 79 2.60 -9.48 0.59
C TRP A 79 3.70 -10.11 1.44
N GLU A 80 4.57 -9.32 2.08
CA GLU A 80 5.66 -9.79 2.95
C GLU A 80 5.15 -10.66 4.11
N LEU A 81 3.98 -10.37 4.69
CA LEU A 81 3.36 -11.21 5.73
C LEU A 81 2.98 -12.62 5.24
N GLY A 82 2.74 -12.79 3.93
CA GLY A 82 2.42 -14.07 3.31
C GLY A 82 3.64 -14.91 2.90
N GLN A 83 4.82 -14.31 2.78
CA GLN A 83 6.05 -14.94 2.25
C GLN A 83 6.79 -15.85 3.25
N LYS A 84 6.08 -16.71 4.00
CA LYS A 84 6.68 -17.59 5.01
C LYS A 84 7.57 -18.70 4.45
#